data_AF-A0A7X5QHQ1-F1
#
_entry.id   AF-A0A7X5QHQ1-F1
#
_cell.length_a   1.000
_cell.length_b   1.000
_cell.length_c   1.000
_cell.angle_alpha   90.00
_cell.angle_beta   90.00
_cell.angle_gamma   90.00
#
_symmetry.space_group_name_H-M   'P 1'
#
loop_
_entity.id
_entity.type
_entity.pdbx_description
1 polymer ?
#
loop_
_entity_poly.entity_id
_entity_poly.type
_entity_poly.pdbx_seq_one_letter_code
_entity_poly.pdbx_strand_id
1 'polypeptide(L)' 'MPIIKLTNKGIYMEILSEKKHKDEMTLRDYFAAQAMQGDWACQGDDTGMFLLNTTDDTLNNIAILYYRMADAMMKAREK' A
#
# COMPACT_ATOMS: atom_id res chain seq x y z
N MET A 1 -0.79 -27.40 -41.44
CA MET A 1 -0.86 -25.98 -41.85
C MET A 1 -2.18 -25.39 -41.38
N PRO A 2 -2.19 -24.36 -40.51
CA PRO A 2 -3.34 -23.48 -40.39
C PRO A 2 -3.00 -22.11 -41.01
N ILE A 3 -3.95 -21.59 -41.80
CA ILE A 3 -3.90 -20.25 -42.38
C ILE A 3 -4.36 -19.27 -41.30
N ILE A 4 -3.42 -18.50 -40.72
CA ILE A 4 -3.75 -17.42 -39.79
C ILE A 4 -4.28 -16.25 -40.63
N LYS A 5 -5.57 -15.94 -40.53
CA LYS A 5 -6.15 -14.69 -41.07
C LYS A 5 -5.74 -13.54 -40.16
N LEU A 6 -4.85 -12.68 -40.64
CA LEU A 6 -4.53 -11.40 -40.03
C LEU A 6 -5.66 -10.40 -40.34
N THR A 7 -6.51 -10.10 -39.35
CA THR A 7 -7.38 -8.93 -39.38
C THR A 7 -6.77 -7.84 -38.50
N ASN A 8 -6.55 -6.67 -39.10
CA ASN A 8 -5.63 -5.64 -38.62
C ASN A 8 -6.22 -4.70 -37.54
N LYS A 9 -7.00 -5.23 -36.59
CA LYS A 9 -7.61 -4.45 -35.51
C LYS A 9 -8.04 -5.38 -34.37
N GLY A 10 -7.30 -5.41 -33.27
CA GLY A 10 -7.88 -5.90 -32.00
C GLY A 10 -6.97 -6.65 -31.03
N ILE A 11 -5.80 -7.16 -31.43
CA ILE A 11 -5.04 -8.08 -30.56
C ILE A 11 -4.24 -7.34 -29.46
N TYR A 12 -3.80 -6.11 -29.72
CA TYR A 12 -2.86 -5.40 -28.84
C TYR A 12 -3.48 -4.85 -27.54
N MET A 13 -4.77 -4.49 -27.52
CA MET A 13 -5.38 -3.87 -26.34
C MET A 13 -5.87 -4.90 -25.31
N GLU A 14 -6.16 -6.14 -25.74
CA GLU A 14 -6.68 -7.19 -24.87
C GLU A 14 -5.57 -7.85 -24.03
N ILE A 15 -4.35 -7.94 -24.58
CA ILE A 15 -3.18 -8.54 -23.90
C ILE A 15 -2.60 -7.64 -22.80
N LEU A 16 -2.81 -6.32 -22.85
CA LEU A 16 -2.27 -5.37 -21.88
C LEU A 16 -3.09 -5.28 -20.57
N SER A 17 -4.25 -5.95 -20.48
CA SER A 17 -5.18 -5.80 -19.36
C SER A 17 -4.98 -6.80 -18.20
N GLU A 18 -4.07 -7.77 -18.29
CA GLU A 18 -4.01 -8.90 -17.34
C GLU A 18 -2.80 -8.89 -16.37
N LYS A 19 -2.15 -7.75 -16.16
CA LYS A 19 -1.28 -7.57 -14.99
C LYS A 19 -2.00 -6.65 -14.01
N LYS A 20 -2.63 -7.25 -13.01
CA LYS A 20 -3.10 -6.56 -11.81
C LYS A 20 -1.91 -5.73 -11.30
N HIS A 21 -1.98 -4.40 -11.47
CA HIS A 21 -0.97 -3.45 -10.99
C HIS A 21 -0.92 -3.56 -9.47
N LYS A 22 -0.12 -4.50 -8.95
CA LYS A 22 0.14 -4.68 -7.52
C LYS A 22 1.04 -3.58 -6.96
N ASP A 23 1.47 -2.67 -7.84
CA ASP A 23 2.50 -1.66 -7.60
C ASP A 23 1.92 -0.23 -7.50
N GLU A 24 0.60 -0.06 -7.52
CA GLU A 24 -0.02 1.26 -7.32
C GLU A 24 -0.30 1.48 -5.83
N MET A 25 0.40 2.46 -5.23
CA MET A 25 0.18 2.90 -3.87
C MET A 25 -1.26 3.41 -3.71
N THR A 26 -2.02 2.82 -2.79
CA THR A 26 -3.39 3.28 -2.53
C THR A 26 -3.36 4.52 -1.63
N LEU A 27 -4.46 5.30 -1.63
CA LEU A 27 -4.61 6.43 -0.70
C LEU A 27 -4.54 5.96 0.78
N ARG A 28 -4.99 4.74 1.05
CA ARG A 28 -4.86 4.10 2.37
C ARG A 28 -3.41 3.86 2.74
N ASP A 29 -2.59 3.35 1.82
CA ASP A 29 -1.16 3.14 2.04
C ASP A 29 -0.44 4.47 2.28
N TYR A 30 -0.84 5.52 1.55
CA TYR A 30 -0.31 6.87 1.75
C TYR A 30 -0.59 7.39 3.17
N PHE A 31 -1.84 7.31 3.66
CA PHE A 31 -2.17 7.74 5.03
C PHE A 31 -1.45 6.91 6.09
N ALA A 32 -1.34 5.59 5.90
CA ALA A 32 -0.61 4.73 6.82
C ALA A 32 0.88 5.12 6.87
N ALA A 33 1.50 5.36 5.70
CA ALA A 33 2.89 5.78 5.61
C ALA A 33 3.13 7.16 6.26
N GLN A 34 2.21 8.12 6.09
CA GLN A 34 2.30 9.42 6.74
C GLN A 34 2.20 9.31 8.27
N ALA A 35 1.27 8.50 8.78
CA ALA A 35 1.15 8.25 10.22
C ALA A 35 2.43 7.59 10.79
N MET A 36 2.98 6.60 10.08
CA MET A 36 4.23 5.94 10.44
C MET A 36 5.41 6.93 10.49
N GLN A 37 5.57 7.76 9.46
CA GLN A 37 6.68 8.71 9.40
C GLN A 37 6.64 9.70 10.56
N GLY A 38 5.45 10.21 10.90
CA GLY A 38 5.29 11.11 12.04
C GLY A 38 5.63 10.44 13.37
N ASP A 39 5.16 9.20 13.58
CA ASP A 39 5.44 8.44 14.80
C ASP A 39 6.93 8.16 14.99
N TRP A 40 7.60 7.71 13.92
CA TRP A 40 9.03 7.40 13.95
C TRP A 40 9.89 8.67 14.12
N ALA A 41 9.47 9.80 13.57
CA ALA A 41 10.17 11.07 13.74
C ALA A 41 10.03 11.64 15.17
N CYS A 42 9.03 11.21 15.93
CA CYS A 42 8.72 11.69 17.28
C CYS A 42 9.28 10.78 18.39
N GLN A 43 10.14 9.83 18.06
CA GLN A 43 10.71 8.92 19.06
C GLN A 43 11.54 9.65 20.11
N GLY A 44 11.34 9.25 21.35
CA GLY A 44 12.03 9.78 22.51
C GLY A 44 11.62 9.04 23.77
N ASP A 45 12.15 9.48 24.91
CA ASP A 45 11.93 8.79 26.19
C ASP A 45 10.45 8.74 26.60
N ASP A 46 9.66 9.74 26.17
CA ASP A 46 8.23 9.84 26.50
C ASP A 46 7.31 9.06 25.54
N THR A 47 7.76 8.80 24.30
CA THR A 47 6.94 8.20 23.21
C THR A 47 7.34 6.77 22.88
N GLY A 48 8.53 6.34 23.31
CA GLY A 48 9.10 5.04 22.99
C GLY A 48 10.04 5.09 21.79
N MET A 49 10.88 4.06 21.68
CA MET A 49 11.89 3.94 20.61
C MET A 49 11.81 2.57 19.94
N PHE A 50 11.86 2.55 18.60
CA PHE A 50 12.09 1.33 17.82
C PHE A 50 13.60 1.14 17.66
N LEU A 51 14.12 0.11 18.32
CA LEU A 51 15.54 -0.19 18.37
C LEU A 51 15.88 -1.32 17.40
N LEU A 52 17.17 -1.57 17.18
CA LEU A 52 17.63 -2.65 16.30
C LEU A 52 17.18 -4.06 16.75
N ASN A 53 16.77 -4.22 18.01
CA ASN A 53 16.26 -5.46 18.58
C ASN A 53 14.72 -5.51 18.67
N THR A 54 14.01 -4.54 18.07
CA THR A 54 12.55 -4.59 17.98
C THR A 54 12.12 -5.83 17.21
N THR A 55 11.18 -6.59 17.78
CA THR A 55 10.73 -7.87 17.22
C THR A 55 9.76 -7.68 16.05
N ASP A 56 9.70 -8.67 15.15
CA ASP A 56 8.74 -8.67 14.04
C ASP A 56 7.29 -8.56 14.54
N ASP A 57 6.94 -9.20 15.65
CA ASP A 57 5.61 -9.09 16.26
C ASP A 57 5.27 -7.66 16.66
N THR A 58 6.25 -6.94 17.20
CA THR A 58 6.08 -5.52 17.56
C THR A 58 5.85 -4.69 16.29
N LEU A 59 6.67 -4.89 15.26
CA LEU A 59 6.53 -4.19 13.98
C LEU A 59 5.19 -4.49 13.30
N ASN A 60 4.71 -5.74 13.34
CA ASN A 60 3.42 -6.14 12.80
C ASN A 60 2.25 -5.43 13.52
N ASN A 61 2.28 -5.38 14.85
CA ASN A 61 1.26 -4.70 15.63
C ASN A 61 1.21 -3.19 15.35
N ILE A 62 2.37 -2.55 15.20
CA ILE A 62 2.49 -1.14 14.88
C ILE A 62 2.02 -0.85 13.45
N ALA A 63 2.38 -1.70 12.48
CA ALA A 63 1.88 -1.57 11.12
C ALA A 63 0.34 -1.63 11.07
N ILE A 64 -0.27 -2.57 11.82
CA ILE A 64 -1.73 -2.65 11.96
C ILE A 64 -2.31 -1.35 12.54
N LEU A 65 -1.64 -0.74 13.53
CA LEU A 65 -2.06 0.54 14.10
C LEU A 65 -2.11 1.65 13.05
N TYR A 66 -1.09 1.79 12.20
CA TYR A 66 -1.07 2.82 11.16
C TYR A 66 -2.16 2.62 10.11
N TYR A 67 -2.42 1.37 9.72
CA TYR A 67 -3.52 1.08 8.82
C TYR A 67 -4.88 1.38 9.45
N ARG A 68 -5.06 1.18 10.76
CA ARG A 68 -6.29 1.60 11.46
C ARG A 68 -6.46 3.11 11.47
N MET A 69 -5.37 3.88 11.58
CA MET A 69 -5.42 5.34 11.45
C MET A 69 -5.81 5.75 10.02
N ALA A 70 -5.21 5.12 9.00
CA ALA A 70 -5.58 5.33 7.60
C ALA A 70 -7.07 5.04 7.35
N ASP A 71 -7.59 3.93 7.90
CA ASP A 71 -9.00 3.56 7.80
C ASP A 71 -9.93 4.62 8.45
N ALA A 72 -9.50 5.21 9.58
CA ALA A 72 -10.24 6.30 10.23
C ALA A 72 -10.26 7.58 9.37
N MET A 73 -9.13 7.93 8.74
CA MET A 73 -9.03 9.08 7.83
C MET A 73 -9.91 8.90 6.58
N MET A 74 -9.94 7.68 6.02
CA MET A 74 -10.83 7.34 4.90
C MET A 74 -12.30 7.55 5.29
N LYS A 75 -12.73 6.98 6.42
CA LYS A 75 -14.11 7.17 6.94
C LYS A 75 -14.45 8.64 7.21
N ALA A 76 -13.49 9.43 7.66
CA ALA A 76 -13.71 10.86 7.91
C ALA A 76 -14.01 11.64 6.63
N ARG A 77 -13.52 11.18 5.46
CA ARG A 77 -13.74 11.80 4.15
C ARG A 77 -15.10 11.46 3.52
N GLU A 78 -15.77 10.43 4.02
CA GLU A 78 -17.08 10.01 3.55
C GLU A 78 -18.23 10.83 4.17
N LYS A 79 -17.90 11.77 5.07
CA LYS A 79 -18.83 12.69 5.73
C LYS A 79 -18.90 14.02 4.99
#